data_AF-A0A4Y2BN35-F1
#
_entry.id   AF-A0A4Y2BN35-F1
#
_cell.length_a   1.000
_cell.length_b   1.000
_cell.length_c   1.000
_cell.angle_alpha   90.00
_cell.angle_beta   90.00
_cell.angle_gamma   90.00
#
_symmetry.space_group_name_H-M   'P 1'
#
loop_
_entity.id
_entity.type
_entity.pdbx_description
1 polymer ?
#
loop_
_entity_poly.entity_id
_entity_poly.type
_entity_poly.pdbx_seq_one_letter_code
_entity_poly.pdbx_strand_id
1 'polypeptide(L)'
;MARSLGTSITETARLVGCSRSAVVSIHTKWINDGDTSSRGQGVGRPRVIKGKGRRRLSRLIMVPLNIIADQLHPYMAFVFPTGNGIFQQDNAPCHKARIVLEWFNEHTDEFHLMYWPPKLPDLNPIENI
;
A
#
# COMPACT_ATOMS: atom_id res chain seq x y z
N MET A 1 -24.40 -6.41 -23.47
CA MET A 1 -22.93 -6.46 -23.66
C MET A 1 -22.25 -5.78 -22.47
N ALA A 2 -21.68 -6.53 -21.52
CA ALA A 2 -20.96 -5.97 -20.38
C ALA A 2 -19.51 -6.46 -20.42
N ARG A 3 -18.61 -5.64 -20.96
CA ARG A 3 -17.16 -5.90 -20.90
C ARG A 3 -16.71 -5.68 -19.46
N SER A 4 -16.24 -6.72 -18.79
CA SER A 4 -15.59 -6.59 -17.48
C SER A 4 -14.30 -5.78 -17.65
N LEU A 5 -14.34 -4.53 -17.20
CA LEU A 5 -13.16 -3.66 -17.10
C LEU A 5 -12.20 -4.30 -16.10
N GLY A 6 -11.21 -5.03 -16.59
CA GLY A 6 -10.11 -5.61 -15.85
C GLY A 6 -8.81 -4.87 -16.16
N THR A 7 -8.07 -4.45 -15.14
CA THR A 7 -6.83 -3.65 -15.28
C THR A 7 -5.66 -4.61 -15.33
N SER A 8 -4.72 -4.36 -16.25
CA SER A 8 -3.52 -5.17 -16.38
C SER A 8 -2.62 -5.07 -15.13
N ILE A 9 -1.69 -6.00 -14.95
CA ILE A 9 -0.68 -5.95 -13.86
C ILE A 9 0.11 -4.63 -13.92
N THR A 10 0.48 -4.20 -15.12
CA THR A 10 1.23 -2.94 -15.33
C THR A 10 0.39 -1.72 -14.94
N GLU A 11 -0.89 -1.71 -15.30
CA GLU A 11 -1.78 -0.59 -15.01
C GLU A 11 -2.18 -0.55 -13.54
N THR A 12 -2.30 -1.71 -12.92
CA THR A 12 -2.46 -1.84 -11.47
C THR A 12 -1.19 -1.37 -10.75
N ALA A 13 0.00 -1.77 -11.20
CA ALA A 13 1.27 -1.29 -10.64
C ALA A 13 1.40 0.23 -10.75
N ARG A 14 0.98 0.83 -11.88
CA ARG A 14 0.96 2.28 -12.06
C ARG A 14 -0.05 2.98 -11.15
N LEU A 15 -1.29 2.49 -11.12
CA LEU A 15 -2.37 3.06 -10.30
C LEU A 15 -2.06 2.98 -8.80
N VAL A 16 -1.33 1.96 -8.40
CA VAL A 16 -1.02 1.65 -7.01
C VAL A 16 0.37 2.16 -6.60
N GLY A 17 1.19 2.59 -7.56
CA GLY A 17 2.56 3.05 -7.36
C GLY A 17 3.57 1.95 -6.99
N CYS A 18 3.20 0.69 -6.85
CA CYS A 18 4.10 -0.37 -6.41
C CYS A 18 4.82 -1.08 -7.58
N SER A 19 5.92 -1.79 -7.27
CA SER A 19 6.68 -2.51 -8.30
C SER A 19 5.81 -3.58 -8.97
N ARG A 20 6.00 -3.78 -10.29
CA ARG A 20 5.34 -4.86 -11.02
C ARG A 20 5.57 -6.21 -10.36
N SER A 21 6.74 -6.44 -9.78
CA SER A 21 7.11 -7.67 -9.06
C SER A 21 6.28 -7.88 -7.79
N ALA A 22 5.98 -6.82 -7.04
CA ALA A 22 5.10 -6.88 -5.87
C ALA A 22 3.65 -7.19 -6.27
N VAL A 23 3.16 -6.56 -7.34
CA VAL A 23 1.84 -6.88 -7.91
C VAL A 23 1.80 -8.33 -8.39
N VAL A 24 2.85 -8.83 -9.06
CA VAL A 24 2.95 -10.22 -9.50
C VAL A 24 2.93 -11.18 -8.31
N SER A 25 3.67 -10.91 -7.23
CA SER A 25 3.73 -11.75 -6.01
C SER A 25 2.35 -11.86 -5.31
N ILE A 26 1.67 -10.72 -5.16
CA ILE A 26 0.30 -10.68 -4.62
C ILE A 26 -0.65 -11.41 -5.56
N HIS A 27 -0.47 -11.21 -6.86
CA HIS A 27 -1.30 -11.82 -7.89
C HIS A 27 -1.11 -13.35 -8.00
N THR A 28 0.11 -13.89 -7.87
CA THR A 28 0.35 -15.35 -7.74
C THR A 28 -0.30 -15.91 -6.49
N LYS A 29 -0.29 -15.18 -5.38
CA LYS A 29 -1.03 -15.55 -4.17
C LYS A 29 -2.55 -15.60 -4.44
N TRP A 30 -3.07 -14.60 -5.13
CA TRP A 30 -4.50 -14.46 -5.46
C TRP A 30 -5.02 -15.42 -6.54
N ILE A 31 -4.13 -16.01 -7.34
CA ILE A 31 -4.48 -17.10 -8.25
C ILE A 31 -4.99 -18.31 -7.47
N ASN A 32 -4.41 -18.61 -6.31
CA ASN A 32 -4.84 -19.70 -5.45
C ASN A 32 -6.13 -19.36 -4.70
N ASP A 33 -6.33 -18.09 -4.34
CA ASP A 33 -7.49 -17.61 -3.57
C ASP A 33 -8.75 -17.31 -4.44
N GLY A 34 -8.65 -17.46 -5.76
CA GLY A 34 -9.78 -17.23 -6.68
C GLY A 34 -10.12 -15.76 -6.95
N ASP A 35 -9.25 -14.82 -6.56
CA ASP A 35 -9.42 -13.37 -6.72
C ASP A 35 -9.08 -12.87 -8.15
N THR A 36 -8.78 -13.78 -9.08
CA THR A 36 -8.51 -13.53 -10.51
C THR A 36 -9.51 -14.25 -11.41
N SER A 37 -9.80 -13.70 -12.61
CA SER A 37 -10.73 -14.32 -13.55
C SER A 37 -10.04 -15.30 -14.50
N SER A 38 -10.61 -16.52 -14.58
CA SER A 38 -10.18 -17.73 -15.30
C SER A 38 -9.10 -18.60 -14.63
N ARG A 39 -9.37 -19.91 -14.56
CA ARG A 39 -8.39 -20.99 -14.30
C ARG A 39 -7.73 -21.34 -15.63
N GLY A 40 -6.66 -20.64 -15.99
CA GLY A 40 -5.85 -20.97 -17.17
C GLY A 40 -4.38 -21.10 -16.79
N GLN A 41 -3.82 -22.31 -16.88
CA GLN A 41 -2.37 -22.53 -16.97
C GLN A 41 -2.01 -22.47 -18.46
N GLY A 42 -1.25 -21.47 -18.90
CA GLY A 42 -0.81 -21.41 -20.30
C GLY A 42 -0.30 -20.03 -20.74
N VAL A 43 0.64 -20.04 -21.68
CA VAL A 43 1.24 -18.87 -22.33
C VAL A 43 0.14 -18.12 -23.10
N GLY A 44 -0.18 -16.89 -22.68
CA GLY A 44 -1.28 -16.11 -23.26
C GLY A 44 -1.68 -14.89 -22.42
N ARG A 45 -2.78 -14.24 -22.85
CA ARG A 45 -3.30 -12.95 -22.37
C ARG A 45 -3.21 -12.80 -20.83
N PRO A 46 -2.67 -11.66 -20.31
CA PRO A 46 -2.52 -11.46 -18.87
C PRO A 46 -3.83 -11.64 -18.11
N ARG A 47 -3.72 -12.25 -16.92
CA ARG A 47 -4.87 -12.50 -16.04
C ARG A 47 -5.46 -11.19 -15.55
N VAL A 48 -6.78 -11.17 -15.44
CA VAL A 48 -7.55 -9.99 -15.02
C VAL A 48 -7.87 -10.08 -13.52
N ILE A 49 -7.56 -9.02 -12.78
CA ILE A 49 -7.91 -8.87 -11.37
C ILE A 49 -9.43 -8.66 -11.26
N LYS A 50 -10.14 -9.50 -10.49
CA LYS A 50 -11.58 -9.34 -10.26
C LYS A 50 -11.88 -8.11 -9.40
N GLY A 51 -13.13 -7.66 -9.40
CA GLY A 51 -13.59 -6.56 -8.55
C GLY A 51 -13.32 -6.75 -7.04
N LYS A 52 -13.32 -8.00 -6.54
CA LYS A 52 -12.94 -8.31 -5.14
C LYS A 52 -11.45 -8.07 -4.88
N GLY A 53 -10.57 -8.55 -5.76
CA GLY A 53 -9.13 -8.29 -5.71
C GLY A 53 -8.84 -6.78 -5.79
N ARG A 54 -9.47 -6.06 -6.73
CA ARG A 54 -9.36 -4.60 -6.80
C ARG A 54 -9.76 -3.90 -5.50
N ARG A 55 -10.91 -4.24 -4.91
CA ARG A 55 -11.35 -3.68 -3.62
C ARG A 55 -10.41 -4.01 -2.46
N ARG A 56 -9.77 -5.18 -2.46
CA ARG A 56 -8.74 -5.52 -1.45
C ARG A 56 -7.47 -4.70 -1.66
N LEU A 57 -7.00 -4.56 -2.91
CA LEU A 57 -5.85 -3.71 -3.26
C LEU A 57 -6.09 -2.25 -2.89
N SER A 58 -7.25 -1.69 -3.26
CA SER A 58 -7.63 -0.34 -2.87
C SER A 58 -7.67 -0.19 -1.35
N ARG A 59 -8.23 -1.15 -0.61
CA ARG A 59 -8.21 -1.12 0.86
C ARG A 59 -6.81 -1.18 1.45
N LEU A 60 -5.92 -1.98 0.88
CA LEU A 60 -4.55 -2.10 1.40
C LEU A 60 -3.72 -0.83 1.24
N ILE A 61 -4.12 0.10 0.35
CA ILE A 61 -3.22 1.15 -0.13
C ILE A 61 -3.85 2.55 -0.05
N MET A 62 -5.14 2.69 -0.35
CA MET A 62 -5.85 3.97 -0.23
C MET A 62 -6.29 4.26 1.20
N VAL A 63 -6.66 3.24 1.99
CA VAL A 63 -7.06 3.45 3.38
C VAL A 63 -5.92 4.00 4.23
N PRO A 64 -4.68 3.46 4.18
CA PRO A 64 -3.55 4.07 4.88
C PRO A 64 -3.30 5.51 4.46
N LEU A 65 -3.35 5.81 3.16
CA LEU A 65 -3.11 7.16 2.65
C LEU A 65 -4.15 8.16 3.16
N ASN A 66 -5.43 7.82 3.14
CA ASN A 66 -6.48 8.68 3.69
C ASN A 66 -6.30 8.92 5.19
N ILE A 67 -5.93 7.88 5.96
CA ILE A 67 -5.66 8.05 7.40
C ILE A 67 -4.47 8.99 7.61
N ILE A 68 -3.41 8.85 6.81
CA ILE A 68 -2.22 9.69 6.93
C ILE A 68 -2.56 11.15 6.61
N ALA A 69 -3.24 11.41 5.49
CA ALA A 69 -3.59 12.76 5.07
C ALA A 69 -4.65 13.42 5.97
N ASP A 70 -5.70 12.68 6.36
CA ASP A 70 -6.86 13.29 7.02
C ASP A 70 -6.75 13.30 8.56
N GLN A 71 -5.89 12.45 9.14
CA GLN A 71 -5.79 12.30 10.60
C GLN A 71 -4.38 12.55 11.10
N LEU A 72 -3.38 11.89 10.51
CA LEU A 72 -2.00 12.03 10.99
C LEU A 72 -1.44 13.42 10.71
N HIS A 73 -1.61 13.93 9.49
CA HIS A 73 -1.03 15.22 9.09
C HIS A 73 -1.52 16.40 9.96
N PRO A 74 -2.84 16.60 10.17
CA PRO A 74 -3.32 17.64 11.08
C PRO A 74 -2.83 17.43 12.52
N TYR A 75 -2.74 16.18 12.98
CA TYR A 75 -2.25 15.87 14.32
C TYR A 75 -0.77 16.22 14.47
N MET A 76 0.07 15.88 13.50
CA MET A 76 1.50 16.20 13.51
C MET A 76 1.72 17.71 13.46
N ALA A 77 0.98 18.44 12.61
CA ALA A 77 1.04 19.90 12.57
C ALA A 77 0.61 20.55 13.90
N PHE A 78 -0.35 19.94 14.60
CA PHE A 78 -0.82 20.43 15.90
C PHE A 78 0.18 20.14 17.05
N VAL A 79 0.73 18.92 17.12
CA VAL A 79 1.62 18.50 18.22
C VAL A 79 3.06 18.98 18.00
N PHE A 80 3.52 19.05 16.75
CA PHE A 80 4.87 19.45 16.36
C PHE A 80 4.83 20.65 15.39
N PRO A 81 4.32 21.81 15.81
CA PRO A 81 4.13 22.97 14.93
C PRO A 81 5.44 23.54 14.37
N THR A 82 6.58 23.20 14.98
CA THR A 82 7.93 23.58 14.55
C THR A 82 8.52 22.66 13.49
N GLY A 83 7.79 21.64 13.04
CA GLY A 83 8.22 20.74 11.97
C GLY A 83 9.24 19.66 12.38
N ASN A 84 9.43 19.47 13.69
CA ASN A 84 10.44 18.56 14.25
C ASN A 84 9.85 17.21 14.71
N GLY A 85 8.61 16.91 14.30
CA GLY A 85 7.96 15.66 14.64
C GLY A 85 8.67 14.46 13.99
N ILE A 86 8.70 13.34 14.71
CA ILE A 86 9.19 12.06 14.17
C ILE A 86 8.04 11.07 14.22
N PHE A 87 7.66 10.54 13.08
CA PHE A 87 6.63 9.51 12.97
C PHE A 87 7.26 8.13 12.80
N GLN A 88 6.91 7.20 13.68
CA GLN A 88 7.31 5.79 13.58
C GLN A 88 6.14 4.98 12.99
N GLN A 89 6.41 4.14 12.00
CA GLN A 89 5.46 3.13 11.51
C GLN A 89 6.14 1.77 11.37
N ASP A 90 5.34 0.71 11.42
CA ASP A 90 5.84 -0.65 11.24
C ASP A 90 6.15 -0.97 9.76
N ASN A 91 6.63 -2.18 9.53
CA ASN A 91 7.03 -2.64 8.20
C ASN A 91 5.90 -3.35 7.44
N ALA A 92 4.63 -3.16 7.81
CA ALA A 92 3.52 -3.86 7.15
C ALA A 92 3.38 -3.42 5.68
N PRO A 93 2.90 -4.31 4.79
CA PRO A 93 2.90 -4.06 3.35
C PRO A 93 2.16 -2.79 2.90
N CYS A 94 1.18 -2.33 3.68
CA CYS A 94 0.44 -1.09 3.44
C CYS A 94 1.30 0.17 3.62
N HIS A 95 2.17 0.20 4.63
CA HIS A 95 3.07 1.33 4.91
C HIS A 95 4.23 1.45 3.92
N LYS A 96 4.61 0.33 3.28
CA LYS A 96 5.64 0.31 2.24
C LYS A 96 5.12 0.60 0.84
N ALA A 97 3.82 0.86 0.68
CA ALA A 97 3.27 1.23 -0.61
C ALA A 97 3.93 2.55 -1.08
N ARG A 98 4.34 2.61 -2.35
CA ARG A 98 5.08 3.77 -2.86
C ARG A 98 4.29 5.07 -2.68
N ILE A 99 2.98 5.05 -2.90
CA ILE A 99 2.11 6.22 -2.72
C ILE A 99 2.13 6.75 -1.28
N VAL A 100 2.25 5.87 -0.29
CA VAL A 100 2.37 6.24 1.13
C VAL A 100 3.74 6.85 1.41
N LEU A 101 4.80 6.25 0.87
CA LEU A 101 6.17 6.76 1.01
C LEU A 101 6.38 8.09 0.27
N GLU A 102 5.80 8.25 -0.93
CA GLU A 102 5.81 9.48 -1.71
C GLU A 102 5.11 10.61 -0.94
N TRP A 103 3.95 10.34 -0.34
CA TRP A 103 3.27 11.30 0.52
C TRP A 103 4.16 11.76 1.68
N PHE A 104 4.85 10.83 2.38
CA PHE A 104 5.77 11.22 3.45
C PHE A 104 6.98 12.02 2.94
N ASN A 105 7.51 11.69 1.76
CA ASN A 105 8.62 12.43 1.16
C ASN A 105 8.22 13.87 0.80
N GLU A 106 7.00 14.08 0.31
CA GLU A 106 6.45 15.40 -0.02
C GLU A 106 6.28 16.29 1.21
N HIS A 107 6.12 15.70 2.40
CA HIS A 107 5.92 16.42 3.68
C HIS A 107 7.13 16.29 4.62
N THR A 108 8.33 16.06 4.06
CA THR A 108 9.57 15.87 4.84
C THR A 108 10.00 17.11 5.61
N ASP A 109 9.58 18.30 5.17
CA ASP A 109 9.79 19.58 5.82
C ASP A 109 8.87 19.81 7.03
N GLU A 110 7.75 19.10 7.08
CA GLU A 110 6.79 19.21 8.18
C GLU A 110 7.03 18.19 9.29
N PHE A 111 7.47 16.98 8.94
CA PHE A 111 7.90 15.99 9.93
C PHE A 111 8.67 14.86 9.26
N HIS A 112 9.42 14.10 10.05
CA HIS A 112 10.28 13.04 9.55
C HIS A 112 9.69 11.66 9.80
N LEU A 113 9.63 10.84 8.75
CA LEU A 113 9.36 9.42 8.87
C LEU A 113 10.62 8.70 9.37
N MET A 114 10.53 8.05 10.54
CA MET A 114 11.63 7.27 11.10
C MET A 114 11.91 6.02 10.26
N TYR A 115 13.20 5.79 9.95
CA TYR A 115 13.61 4.50 9.40
C TYR A 115 13.49 3.42 10.48
N TRP A 116 12.68 2.40 10.22
CA TRP A 116 12.54 1.24 11.11
C TRP A 116 13.12 -0.03 10.48
N PRO A 117 14.06 -0.72 11.15
CA PRO A 117 14.64 -1.94 10.63
C PRO A 117 13.59 -3.09 10.55
N PRO A 118 13.69 -4.00 9.55
CA PRO A 118 12.76 -5.11 9.42
C PRO A 118 12.85 -6.10 10.59
N LYS A 119 11.71 -6.68 10.99
CA LYS A 119 11.60 -7.80 11.95
C LYS A 119 11.97 -7.49 13.40
N LEU A 120 11.71 -6.27 13.87
CA LEU A 120 11.86 -5.89 15.28
C LEU A 120 10.52 -5.43 15.86
N PRO A 121 9.58 -6.37 16.12
CA PRO A 121 8.32 -6.06 16.80
C PRO A 121 8.57 -5.62 18.25
N ASP A 122 9.54 -6.26 18.92
CA ASP A 122 9.88 -6.02 20.34
C ASP A 122 10.30 -4.58 20.65
N LEU A 123 10.74 -3.82 19.64
CA LEU A 123 11.15 -2.43 19.79
C LEU A 123 9.99 -1.45 19.60
N ASN A 124 8.82 -1.92 19.14
CA ASN A 124 7.67 -1.07 18.91
C ASN A 124 7.01 -0.71 20.26
N PRO A 125 7.05 0.55 20.72
CA PRO A 125 6.58 0.90 22.04
C PRO A 125 5.10 0.56 22.24
N ILE A 126 4.29 0.62 21.18
CA ILE A 126 2.85 0.33 21.21
C ILE A 126 2.52 -1.15 21.44
N GLU A 127 3.47 -2.07 21.22
CA GLU A 127 3.25 -3.49 21.48
C GLU A 127 3.34 -3.84 22.97
N ASN A 128 3.85 -2.92 23.80
CA ASN A 128 4.05 -3.08 25.24
C ASN A 128 3.16 -2.15 26.09
N ILE A 129 2.09 -1.59 25.52
CA ILE A 129 1.12 -0.70 26.20
C ILE A 129 -0.13 -1.48 26.60
#